data_AF-A0A0A2HWC0-F1
#
_entry.id   AF-A0A0A2HWC0-F1
#
_cell.length_a   1.000
_cell.length_b   1.000
_cell.length_c   1.000
_cell.angle_alpha   90.00
_cell.angle_beta   90.00
_cell.angle_gamma   90.00
#
_symmetry.space_group_name_H-M   'P 1'
#
loop_
_entity.id
_entity.type
_entity.pdbx_description
1 polymer ?
#
loop_
_entity_poly.entity_id
_entity_poly.type
_entity_poly.pdbx_seq_one_letter_code
_entity_poly.pdbx_strand_id
1 'polypeptide(L)'
;MGGVKTAISLDEELLNKVNKLARDMHVSRSRLFTIAVKDYLKKQENQSLLAQLNEAYSDYPDDEEKKISQSMRAEHSKIIKQESW
;
A
#
# COMPACT_ATOMS: atom_id res chain seq x y z
N MET A 1 -0.50 -15.33 -24.79
CA MET A 1 0.64 -14.41 -24.97
C MET A 1 1.92 -15.18 -24.71
N GLY A 2 2.90 -15.09 -25.63
CA GLY A 2 4.19 -15.77 -25.48
C GLY A 2 5.04 -15.14 -24.38
N GLY A 3 5.88 -15.94 -23.73
CA GLY A 3 6.83 -15.44 -22.74
C GLY A 3 8.08 -14.86 -23.40
N VAL A 4 8.54 -13.70 -22.93
CA VAL A 4 9.82 -13.11 -23.32
C VAL A 4 10.91 -13.61 -22.36
N LYS A 5 12.07 -13.98 -22.90
CA LYS A 5 13.24 -14.39 -22.11
C LYS A 5 14.19 -13.20 -21.93
N THR A 6 14.63 -12.99 -20.71
CA THR A 6 15.60 -11.95 -20.35
C THR A 6 16.64 -12.57 -19.43
N ALA A 7 17.91 -12.26 -19.66
CA ALA A 7 18.99 -12.58 -18.74
C ALA A 7 19.17 -11.41 -17.76
N ILE A 8 19.31 -11.70 -16.47
CA ILE A 8 19.55 -10.72 -15.41
C ILE A 8 20.78 -11.14 -14.62
N SER A 9 21.59 -10.16 -14.23
CA SER A 9 22.66 -10.37 -13.26
C SER A 9 22.06 -10.39 -11.86
N LEU A 10 22.41 -11.39 -11.07
CA LEU A 10 21.98 -11.56 -9.69
C LEU A 10 23.14 -12.06 -8.86
N ASP A 11 23.15 -11.67 -7.58
CA ASP A 11 24.02 -12.28 -6.59
C ASP A 11 23.72 -13.79 -6.44
N GLU A 12 24.76 -14.60 -6.24
CA GLU A 12 24.64 -16.05 -6.17
C GLU A 12 23.83 -16.50 -4.93
N GLU A 13 24.03 -15.85 -3.79
CA GLU A 13 23.30 -16.14 -2.55
C GLU A 13 21.81 -15.84 -2.75
N LEU A 14 21.49 -14.73 -3.40
CA LEU A 14 20.11 -14.37 -3.75
C LEU A 14 19.48 -15.41 -4.68
N LEU A 15 20.18 -15.82 -5.74
CA LEU A 15 19.69 -16.85 -6.66
C LEU A 15 19.40 -18.17 -5.93
N ASN A 16 20.27 -18.56 -5.01
CA ASN A 16 20.09 -19.77 -4.20
C ASN A 16 18.85 -19.69 -3.30
N LYS A 17 18.60 -18.54 -2.66
CA LYS A 17 17.38 -18.29 -1.87
C LYS A 17 16.12 -18.37 -2.73
N VAL A 18 16.14 -17.75 -3.91
CA VAL A 18 15.02 -17.80 -4.88
C VAL A 18 14.77 -19.24 -5.33
N ASN A 19 15.83 -20.00 -5.64
CA ASN A 19 15.70 -21.40 -6.07
C ASN A 19 15.14 -22.30 -4.96
N LYS A 20 15.50 -22.06 -3.71
CA LYS A 20 14.94 -22.77 -2.56
C LYS A 20 13.45 -22.45 -2.41
N LEU A 21 13.09 -21.17 -2.36
CA LEU A 21 11.71 -20.73 -2.22
C LEU A 21 10.81 -21.23 -3.36
N ALA A 22 11.29 -21.18 -4.60
CA ALA A 22 10.55 -21.68 -5.75
C ALA A 22 10.24 -23.19 -5.63
N ARG A 23 11.21 -23.97 -5.11
CA ARG A 23 11.03 -25.39 -4.83
C ARG A 23 10.00 -25.62 -3.71
N ASP A 24 10.14 -24.89 -2.60
CA ASP A 24 9.24 -25.00 -1.45
C ASP A 24 7.79 -24.63 -1.83
N MET A 25 7.61 -23.67 -2.75
CA MET A 25 6.30 -23.25 -3.27
C MET A 25 5.81 -24.11 -4.45
N HIS A 26 6.58 -25.09 -4.92
CA HIS A 26 6.28 -25.91 -6.10
C HIS A 26 5.98 -25.09 -7.37
N VAL A 27 6.73 -24.00 -7.59
CA VAL A 27 6.60 -23.16 -8.79
C VAL A 27 7.92 -23.06 -9.55
N SER A 28 7.85 -22.70 -10.83
CA SER A 28 9.07 -22.40 -11.58
C SER A 28 9.72 -21.11 -11.07
N ARG A 29 11.04 -21.01 -11.21
CA ARG A 29 11.81 -19.79 -10.91
C ARG A 29 11.23 -18.56 -11.62
N SER A 30 10.92 -18.68 -12.91
CA SER A 30 10.32 -17.61 -13.71
C SER A 30 8.95 -17.19 -13.17
N ARG A 31 8.16 -18.13 -12.65
CA ARG A 31 6.86 -17.82 -12.05
C ARG A 31 7.02 -17.11 -10.71
N LEU A 32 7.98 -17.50 -9.88
CA LEU A 32 8.29 -16.80 -8.65
C LEU A 32 8.71 -15.35 -8.92
N PHE A 33 9.61 -15.12 -9.89
CA PHE A 33 9.97 -13.75 -10.31
C PHE A 33 8.76 -12.97 -10.82
N THR A 34 7.88 -13.60 -11.61
CA THR A 34 6.66 -12.95 -12.10
C THR A 34 5.75 -12.51 -10.95
N ILE A 35 5.57 -13.37 -9.94
CA ILE A 35 4.76 -13.05 -8.75
C ILE A 35 5.38 -11.87 -7.99
N ALA A 36 6.69 -11.93 -7.73
CA ALA A 36 7.41 -10.88 -7.00
C ALA A 36 7.35 -9.52 -7.72
N VAL A 37 7.58 -9.49 -9.03
CA VAL A 37 7.53 -8.25 -9.82
C VAL A 37 6.11 -7.67 -9.84
N LYS A 38 5.07 -8.50 -10.00
CA LYS A 38 3.68 -8.03 -9.96
C LYS A 38 3.32 -7.42 -8.60
N ASP A 39 3.74 -8.08 -7.51
CA ASP A 39 3.51 -7.58 -6.15
C ASP A 39 4.25 -6.25 -5.91
N TYR A 40 5.51 -6.16 -6.37
CA TYR A 40 6.29 -4.94 -6.27
C TYR A 40 5.67 -3.76 -7.04
N LEU A 41 5.25 -3.98 -8.29
CA LEU A 41 4.59 -2.96 -9.10
C LEU A 41 3.29 -2.47 -8.44
N LYS A 42 2.47 -3.40 -7.93
CA LYS A 42 1.24 -3.05 -7.22
C LYS A 42 1.52 -2.20 -5.97
N LYS A 43 2.57 -2.52 -5.22
CA LYS A 43 3.00 -1.73 -4.05
C LYS A 43 3.41 -0.32 -4.46
N GLN A 44 4.14 -0.17 -5.57
CA GLN A 44 4.55 1.14 -6.07
C GLN A 44 3.37 1.98 -6.54
N GLU A 45 2.41 1.38 -7.26
CA GLU A 45 1.17 2.03 -7.67
C GLU A 45 0.37 2.52 -6.45
N ASN A 46 0.22 1.69 -5.44
CA ASN A 46 -0.47 2.05 -4.20
C ASN A 46 0.21 3.21 -3.46
N GLN A 47 1.55 3.21 -3.40
CA GLN A 47 2.30 4.30 -2.78
C GLN A 47 2.12 5.63 -3.54
N SER A 48 2.15 5.58 -4.88
CA SER A 48 1.89 6.74 -5.71
C SER A 48 0.47 7.29 -5.52
N LEU A 49 -0.52 6.40 -5.44
CA LEU A 49 -1.91 6.80 -5.18
C LEU A 49 -2.06 7.44 -3.79
N LEU A 50 -1.44 6.86 -2.77
CA LEU A 50 -1.45 7.41 -1.42
C LEU A 50 -0.80 8.80 -1.38
N ALA A 51 0.31 9.00 -2.10
CA ALA A 51 0.97 10.30 -2.20
C ALA A 51 0.05 11.35 -2.83
N GLN A 52 -0.65 11.01 -3.93
CA GLN A 52 -1.61 11.89 -4.59
C GLN A 52 -2.80 12.24 -3.69
N LEU A 53 -3.30 11.27 -2.92
CA LEU A 53 -4.36 11.53 -1.93
C LEU A 53 -3.88 12.49 -0.85
N ASN A 54 -2.70 12.25 -0.28
CA ASN A 54 -2.14 13.13 0.74
C ASN A 54 -1.90 14.55 0.22
N GLU A 55 -1.50 14.70 -1.04
CA GLU A 55 -1.37 16.00 -1.71
C GLU A 55 -2.72 16.69 -1.88
N ALA A 56 -3.74 15.97 -2.37
CA ALA A 56 -5.10 16.51 -2.54
C ALA A 56 -5.76 16.91 -1.21
N TYR A 57 -5.37 16.29 -0.10
CA TYR A 57 -5.84 16.61 1.25
C TYR A 57 -4.80 17.38 2.08
N SER A 58 -3.77 17.95 1.45
CA SER A 58 -2.73 18.71 2.15
C SER A 58 -3.20 20.09 2.61
N ASP A 59 -4.35 20.53 2.13
CA ASP A 59 -4.99 21.78 2.48
C ASP A 59 -5.33 21.79 3.98
N TYR A 60 -4.92 22.84 4.68
CA TYR A 60 -5.31 23.04 6.06
C TYR A 60 -6.73 23.57 6.10
N PRO A 61 -7.58 23.07 7.02
CA PRO A 61 -8.94 23.54 7.14
C PRO A 61 -8.95 25.04 7.41
N ASP A 62 -9.79 25.75 6.67
CA ASP A 62 -9.95 27.18 6.84
C ASP A 62 -10.64 27.51 8.17
N ASP A 63 -10.72 28.81 8.49
CA ASP A 63 -11.27 29.24 9.79
C ASP A 63 -12.79 28.96 9.92
N GLU A 64 -13.54 28.90 8.82
CA GLU A 64 -14.95 28.52 8.82
C GLU A 64 -15.11 27.00 9.01
N GLU A 65 -14.31 26.20 8.32
CA GLU A 65 -14.25 24.74 8.49
C GLU A 65 -13.84 24.34 9.91
N LYS A 66 -12.91 25.07 10.52
CA LYS A 66 -12.54 24.89 11.95
C LYS A 66 -13.71 25.19 12.88
N LYS A 67 -14.46 26.28 12.65
CA LYS A 67 -15.65 26.61 13.47
C LYS A 67 -16.72 25.54 13.36
N ILE A 68 -16.97 25.04 12.15
CA ILE A 68 -17.94 23.96 11.91
C ILE A 68 -17.48 22.67 12.61
N SER A 69 -16.19 22.31 12.51
CA SER A 69 -15.63 21.15 13.19
C SER A 69 -15.75 21.24 14.72
N GLN A 70 -15.51 22.43 15.28
CA GLN A 70 -15.64 22.68 16.72
C GLN A 70 -17.09 22.56 17.21
N SER A 71 -18.07 23.10 16.46
CA SER A 71 -19.47 23.00 16.82
C SER A 71 -19.97 21.55 16.73
N MET A 72 -19.58 20.81 15.68
CA MET A 72 -19.86 19.38 15.54
C MET A 72 -19.29 18.56 16.71
N ARG A 73 -18.04 18.81 17.11
CA ARG A 73 -17.42 18.14 18.28
C ARG A 73 -18.16 18.43 19.58
N ALA A 74 -18.57 19.67 19.79
CA ALA A 74 -19.31 20.06 20.99
C ALA A 74 -20.64 19.31 21.08
N GLU A 75 -21.41 19.23 20.00
CA GLU A 75 -22.68 18.48 19.97
C GLU A 75 -22.46 16.97 20.15
N HIS A 76 -21.49 16.39 19.45
CA HIS A 76 -21.16 14.97 19.60
C HIS A 76 -20.77 14.62 21.05
N SER A 77 -20.03 15.49 21.73
CA SER A 77 -19.65 15.28 23.13
C SER A 77 -20.85 15.31 24.10
N LYS A 78 -21.90 16.07 23.77
CA LYS A 78 -23.15 16.10 24.56
C LYS A 78 -23.94 14.82 24.36
N ILE A 79 -24.02 14.31 23.13
CA ILE A 79 -24.72 13.06 22.80
C ILE A 79 -24.06 11.87 23.52
N ILE A 80 -22.73 11.74 23.46
CA ILE A 80 -22.01 10.66 24.17
C ILE A 80 -22.23 10.74 25.69
N LYS A 81 -22.30 11.94 26.26
CA LYS A 81 -22.57 12.11 27.70
C LYS A 81 -24.01 11.74 28.10
N GLN A 82 -24.94 11.79 27.16
CA GLN A 82 -26.32 11.36 27.36
C GLN A 82 -26.47 9.84 27.21
N GLU A 83 -25.69 9.22 26.33
CA GLU A 83 -25.50 7.76 26.26
C GLU A 83 -24.47 7.29 27.31
N SER A 84 -24.71 7.58 28.59
CA SER A 84 -24.01 6.85 29.64
C SER A 84 -24.60 5.44 29.69
N TRP A 85 -23.76 4.44 29.38
CA TRP A 85 -24.07 3.01 29.55
C TRP A 85 -24.52 2.67 30.97
#